data_AF-A0A7Y5UVW9-F1
#
_entry.id   AF-A0A7Y5UVW9-F1
#
_cell.length_a   1.000
_cell.length_b   1.000
_cell.length_c   1.000
_cell.angle_alpha   90.00
_cell.angle_beta   90.00
_cell.angle_gamma   90.00
#
_symmetry.space_group_name_H-M   'P 1'
#
loop_
_entity.id
_entity.type
_entity.pdbx_description
1 polymer ?
#
loop_
_entity_poly.entity_id
_entity_poly.type
_entity_poly.pdbx_seq_one_letter_code
_entity_poly.pdbx_strand_id
1 'polypeptide(L)'
;MPFEEEGIGYGKAKDSGPVARLQQRIDQGQVQLAFEPDLGFLPALLKELDIPPESQMLVFSKSSFQRERISPQTPRALYFGDDAYIGFIPGSPMLELTSVDPQLGAVFYTLEQKPSVQPRFIRTDQCLECHASSKTMGVPGHVIRSFQTDETGLVNLASGISPINHRTPLAERWGGWYVTGTHGAQIHRGNLIGPEAFAEVEALVLRMLRENAQRRHGSLTLLRGLLLQLLGLTCPTEWEGQALLATSQDLTARA
;
A
#
# COMPACT_ATOMS: atom_id res chain seq x y z
N MET A 1 15.91 5.86 -15.52
CA MET A 1 15.98 5.55 -16.96
C MET A 1 14.57 5.16 -17.39
N PRO A 2 14.01 5.78 -18.43
CA PRO A 2 12.78 5.30 -19.06
C PRO A 2 12.92 3.83 -19.45
N PHE A 3 11.96 2.99 -19.08
CA PHE A 3 12.02 1.53 -19.26
C PHE A 3 12.04 1.06 -20.73
N GLU A 4 11.77 1.95 -21.68
CA GLU A 4 11.85 1.68 -23.11
C GLU A 4 13.25 1.91 -23.72
N GLU A 5 14.17 2.55 -23.00
CA GLU A 5 15.54 2.77 -23.48
C GLU A 5 16.34 1.47 -23.54
N GLU A 6 17.38 1.40 -24.38
CA GLU A 6 18.16 0.18 -24.69
C GLU A 6 18.67 -0.59 -23.46
N GLY A 7 18.90 0.07 -22.32
CA GLY A 7 19.32 -0.59 -21.09
C GLY A 7 18.30 -1.60 -20.54
N ILE A 8 17.00 -1.34 -20.69
CA ILE A 8 15.90 -2.25 -20.30
C ILE A 8 15.20 -2.78 -21.56
N GLY A 9 14.84 -1.89 -22.49
CA GLY A 9 14.22 -2.22 -23.76
C GLY A 9 12.92 -3.01 -23.60
N TYR A 10 12.10 -2.66 -22.59
CA TYR A 10 11.00 -3.48 -22.09
C TYR A 10 10.10 -4.08 -23.17
N GLY A 11 9.66 -3.27 -24.15
CA GLY A 11 8.77 -3.72 -25.21
C GLY A 11 9.40 -4.71 -26.22
N LYS A 12 10.73 -4.73 -26.33
CA LYS A 12 11.46 -5.57 -27.31
C LYS A 12 12.17 -6.76 -26.67
N ALA A 13 12.58 -6.63 -25.41
CA ALA A 13 13.34 -7.64 -24.71
C ALA A 13 12.46 -8.85 -24.37
N LYS A 14 13.07 -10.04 -24.50
CA LYS A 14 12.44 -11.30 -24.10
C LYS A 14 12.53 -11.45 -22.59
N ASP A 15 11.39 -11.64 -21.96
CA ASP A 15 11.23 -11.99 -20.57
C ASP A 15 11.77 -13.40 -20.26
N SER A 16 12.28 -13.54 -19.05
CA SER A 16 12.93 -14.73 -18.51
C SER A 16 12.40 -15.12 -17.13
N GLY A 17 11.46 -14.35 -16.57
CA GLY A 17 10.81 -14.61 -15.29
C GLY A 17 10.00 -15.92 -15.23
N PRO A 18 9.53 -16.32 -14.03
CA PRO A 18 8.77 -17.56 -13.82
C PRO A 18 7.65 -17.84 -14.83
N VAL A 19 6.84 -16.85 -15.19
CA VAL A 19 5.73 -17.03 -16.14
C VAL A 19 6.24 -17.33 -17.55
N ALA A 20 7.32 -16.67 -17.98
CA ALA A 20 7.98 -16.92 -19.27
C ALA A 20 8.54 -18.34 -19.35
N ARG A 21 9.18 -18.80 -18.27
CA ARG A 21 9.72 -20.17 -18.17
C ARG A 21 8.60 -21.21 -18.14
N LEU A 22 7.49 -20.91 -17.49
CA LEU A 22 6.31 -21.77 -17.50
C LEU A 22 5.72 -21.87 -18.92
N GLN A 23 5.63 -20.77 -19.67
CA GLN A 23 5.20 -20.82 -21.08
C GLN A 23 6.10 -21.77 -21.89
N GLN A 24 7.43 -21.67 -21.75
CA GLN A 24 8.36 -22.55 -22.46
C GLN A 24 8.15 -24.03 -22.13
N ARG A 25 7.89 -24.35 -20.86
CA ARG A 25 7.59 -25.74 -20.42
C ARG A 25 6.28 -26.24 -21.02
N ILE A 26 5.25 -25.39 -21.13
CA ILE A 26 3.98 -25.72 -21.78
C ILE A 26 4.19 -25.96 -23.28
N ASP A 27 4.91 -25.06 -23.96
CA ASP A 27 5.20 -25.15 -25.40
C ASP A 27 5.98 -26.43 -25.75
N GLN A 28 6.87 -26.87 -24.85
CA GLN A 28 7.65 -28.11 -24.98
C GLN A 28 6.87 -29.37 -24.57
N GLY A 29 5.63 -29.24 -24.10
CA GLY A 29 4.81 -30.36 -23.63
C GLY A 29 5.29 -30.98 -22.31
N GLN A 30 6.14 -30.28 -21.55
CA GLN A 30 6.64 -30.74 -20.25
C GLN A 30 5.64 -30.50 -19.12
N VAL A 31 4.71 -29.56 -19.31
CA VAL A 31 3.65 -29.21 -18.37
C VAL A 31 2.34 -29.10 -19.11
N GLN A 32 1.28 -29.62 -18.50
CA GLN A 32 -0.09 -29.40 -18.91
C GLN A 32 -0.86 -28.78 -17.74
N LEU A 33 -1.45 -27.61 -17.94
CA LEU A 33 -2.25 -26.97 -16.90
C LEU A 33 -3.63 -27.63 -16.88
N ALA A 34 -4.01 -28.17 -15.72
CA ALA A 34 -5.37 -28.65 -15.50
C ALA A 34 -6.35 -27.48 -15.46
N PHE A 35 -7.49 -27.63 -16.13
CA PHE A 35 -8.58 -26.67 -16.11
C PHE A 35 -9.72 -27.16 -15.21
N GLU A 36 -10.15 -26.35 -14.26
CA GLU A 36 -11.27 -26.63 -13.36
C GLU A 36 -12.50 -25.79 -13.75
N PRO A 37 -13.74 -26.32 -13.69
CA PRO A 37 -14.93 -25.58 -14.12
C PRO A 37 -15.13 -24.21 -13.43
N ASP A 38 -14.87 -24.12 -12.13
CA ASP A 38 -15.16 -22.91 -11.34
C ASP A 38 -13.95 -21.97 -11.21
N LEU A 39 -12.74 -22.53 -11.20
CA LEU A 39 -11.48 -21.79 -10.96
C LEU A 39 -10.60 -21.67 -12.21
N GLY A 40 -10.96 -22.36 -13.30
CA GLY A 40 -10.20 -22.44 -14.53
C GLY A 40 -8.79 -22.96 -14.28
N PHE A 41 -7.77 -22.25 -14.78
CA PHE A 41 -6.36 -22.61 -14.59
C PHE A 41 -5.77 -22.17 -13.25
N LEU A 42 -6.53 -21.46 -12.39
CA LEU A 42 -5.97 -20.87 -11.17
C LEU A 42 -5.24 -21.90 -10.28
N PRO A 43 -5.82 -23.07 -9.93
CA PRO A 43 -5.14 -24.01 -9.04
C PRO A 43 -3.87 -24.60 -9.64
N ALA A 44 -3.90 -24.91 -10.95
CA ALA A 44 -2.72 -25.40 -11.68
C ALA A 44 -1.61 -24.34 -11.73
N LEU A 45 -1.95 -23.07 -11.92
CA LEU A 45 -0.98 -21.98 -11.94
C LEU A 45 -0.38 -21.69 -10.56
N LEU A 46 -1.19 -21.71 -9.50
CA LEU A 46 -0.67 -21.55 -8.14
C LEU A 46 0.39 -22.62 -7.84
N LYS A 47 0.13 -23.86 -8.24
CA LYS A 47 1.09 -24.97 -8.09
C LYS A 47 2.35 -24.78 -8.95
N GLU A 48 2.19 -24.51 -10.24
CA GLU A 48 3.34 -24.43 -11.18
C GLU A 48 4.23 -23.19 -10.96
N LEU A 49 3.68 -22.14 -10.34
CA LEU A 49 4.41 -20.92 -9.98
C LEU A 49 4.81 -20.86 -8.51
N ASP A 50 4.58 -21.93 -7.74
CA ASP A 50 4.90 -22.03 -6.30
C ASP A 50 4.30 -20.89 -5.47
N ILE A 51 3.04 -20.55 -5.76
CA ILE A 51 2.28 -19.51 -5.05
C ILE A 51 1.38 -20.19 -4.01
N PRO A 52 1.56 -19.93 -2.71
CA PRO A 52 0.73 -20.53 -1.67
C PRO A 52 -0.73 -20.08 -1.81
N PRO A 53 -1.73 -20.97 -1.86
CA PRO A 53 -3.14 -20.58 -1.91
C PRO A 53 -3.57 -19.70 -0.71
N GLU A 54 -2.94 -19.88 0.45
CA GLU A 54 -3.16 -19.10 1.67
C GLU A 54 -2.63 -17.66 1.59
N SER A 55 -1.83 -17.33 0.56
CA SER A 55 -1.40 -15.94 0.28
C SER A 55 -2.54 -15.02 -0.17
N GLN A 56 -3.75 -15.56 -0.35
CA GLN A 56 -4.89 -14.83 -0.88
C GLN A 56 -5.16 -13.51 -0.13
N MET A 57 -5.23 -12.43 -0.90
CA MET A 57 -5.75 -11.13 -0.48
C MET A 57 -6.98 -10.78 -1.34
N LEU A 58 -7.95 -10.07 -0.75
CA LEU A 58 -9.15 -9.64 -1.48
C LEU A 58 -9.19 -8.11 -1.63
N VAL A 59 -9.42 -7.66 -2.86
CA VAL A 59 -9.43 -6.26 -3.26
C VAL A 59 -10.79 -5.94 -3.87
N PHE A 60 -11.56 -5.08 -3.22
CA PHE A 60 -12.85 -4.62 -3.73
C PHE A 60 -12.76 -3.28 -4.47
N SER A 61 -11.64 -2.56 -4.35
CA SER A 61 -11.46 -1.33 -5.11
C SER A 61 -11.34 -1.61 -6.61
N LYS A 62 -12.04 -0.80 -7.41
CA LYS A 62 -12.01 -0.80 -8.88
C LYS A 62 -10.72 -0.17 -9.42
N SER A 63 -9.60 -0.83 -9.13
CA SER A 63 -8.23 -0.35 -9.43
C SER A 63 -7.46 -1.30 -10.36
N SER A 64 -8.17 -2.13 -11.13
CA SER A 64 -7.60 -3.03 -12.16
C SER A 64 -8.06 -2.61 -13.55
N PHE A 65 -7.38 -3.09 -14.59
CA PHE A 65 -7.92 -3.06 -15.96
C PHE A 65 -9.24 -3.84 -16.08
N GLN A 66 -9.51 -4.80 -15.18
CA GLN A 66 -10.80 -5.49 -15.06
C GLN A 66 -11.81 -4.81 -14.10
N ARG A 67 -11.67 -3.50 -13.83
CA ARG A 67 -12.50 -2.71 -12.89
C ARG A 67 -14.00 -2.93 -12.99
N GLU A 68 -14.54 -3.14 -14.20
CA GLU A 68 -15.98 -3.33 -14.42
C GLU A 68 -16.51 -4.67 -13.86
N ARG A 69 -15.62 -5.59 -13.48
CA ARG A 69 -15.96 -6.88 -12.85
C ARG A 69 -15.72 -6.91 -11.35
N ILE A 70 -15.21 -5.82 -10.78
CA ILE A 70 -14.82 -5.74 -9.37
C ILE A 70 -15.87 -4.92 -8.62
N SER A 71 -16.31 -5.42 -7.49
CA SER A 71 -17.14 -4.70 -6.51
C SER A 71 -16.87 -5.25 -5.11
N PRO A 72 -17.40 -4.62 -4.05
CA PRO A 72 -17.42 -5.24 -2.72
C PRO A 72 -18.07 -6.63 -2.70
N GLN A 73 -19.10 -6.87 -3.51
CA GLN A 73 -19.79 -8.17 -3.58
C GLN A 73 -19.01 -9.20 -4.41
N THR A 74 -18.22 -8.74 -5.38
CA THR A 74 -17.38 -9.57 -6.25
C THR A 74 -15.93 -9.04 -6.22
N PRO A 75 -15.19 -9.24 -5.12
CA PRO A 75 -13.83 -8.73 -5.03
C PRO A 75 -12.88 -9.51 -5.93
N ARG A 76 -11.80 -8.85 -6.36
CA ARG A 76 -10.66 -9.50 -7.00
C ARG A 76 -9.80 -10.17 -5.92
N ALA A 77 -9.51 -11.44 -6.09
CA ALA A 77 -8.48 -12.14 -5.35
C ALA A 77 -7.11 -11.87 -5.97
N LEU A 78 -6.12 -11.59 -5.13
CA LEU A 78 -4.70 -11.54 -5.48
C LEU A 78 -3.99 -12.63 -4.68
N TYR A 79 -3.30 -13.52 -5.37
CA TYR A 79 -2.39 -14.49 -4.78
C TYR A 79 -0.96 -14.02 -5.04
N PHE A 80 -0.09 -14.15 -4.05
CA PHE A 80 1.28 -13.65 -4.14
C PHE A 80 2.29 -14.72 -3.73
N GLY A 81 3.35 -14.83 -4.54
CA GLY A 81 4.60 -15.48 -4.18
C GLY A 81 5.74 -14.47 -4.25
N ASP A 82 6.97 -14.97 -4.15
CA ASP A 82 8.16 -14.11 -4.17
C ASP A 82 8.35 -13.45 -5.56
N ASP A 83 8.20 -14.23 -6.63
CA ASP A 83 8.51 -13.81 -8.00
C ASP A 83 7.30 -13.76 -8.94
N ALA A 84 6.11 -14.17 -8.49
CA ALA A 84 4.91 -14.22 -9.31
C ALA A 84 3.63 -13.95 -8.51
N TYR A 85 2.63 -13.35 -9.18
CA TYR A 85 1.36 -12.98 -8.59
C TYR A 85 0.24 -13.27 -9.58
N ILE A 86 -0.93 -13.68 -9.06
CA ILE A 86 -2.11 -14.00 -9.88
C ILE A 86 -3.31 -13.21 -9.37
N GLY A 87 -3.96 -12.48 -10.28
CA GLY A 87 -5.26 -11.87 -10.09
C GLY A 87 -6.38 -12.74 -10.63
N PHE A 88 -7.36 -13.03 -9.78
CA PHE A 88 -8.54 -13.82 -10.10
C PHE A 88 -9.81 -13.05 -9.72
N ILE A 89 -10.78 -13.03 -10.62
CA ILE A 89 -12.12 -12.50 -10.35
C ILE A 89 -13.11 -13.62 -10.73
N PRO A 90 -13.99 -14.05 -9.81
CA PRO A 90 -14.98 -15.07 -10.12
C PRO A 90 -15.77 -14.73 -11.39
N GLY A 91 -15.87 -15.69 -12.32
CA GLY A 91 -16.58 -15.52 -13.59
C GLY A 91 -15.91 -14.60 -14.61
N SER A 92 -14.68 -14.13 -14.37
CA SER A 92 -13.92 -13.40 -15.39
C SER A 92 -13.42 -14.35 -16.50
N PRO A 93 -13.44 -13.92 -17.79
CA PRO A 93 -12.89 -14.70 -18.89
C PRO A 93 -11.36 -14.79 -18.88
N MET A 94 -10.66 -14.13 -17.96
CA MET A 94 -9.20 -14.16 -17.90
C MET A 94 -8.62 -14.03 -16.50
N LEU A 95 -7.43 -14.59 -16.31
CA LEU A 95 -6.55 -14.33 -15.19
C LEU A 95 -5.60 -13.18 -15.52
N GLU A 96 -5.24 -12.41 -14.50
CA GLU A 96 -4.15 -11.45 -14.53
C GLU A 96 -2.93 -12.13 -13.92
N LEU A 97 -1.76 -12.02 -14.54
CA LEU A 97 -0.53 -12.52 -13.94
C LEU A 97 0.53 -11.44 -14.00
N THR A 98 1.42 -11.45 -13.02
CA THR A 98 2.64 -10.68 -13.11
C THR A 98 3.81 -11.47 -12.56
N SER A 99 4.96 -11.27 -13.18
CA SER A 99 6.22 -11.94 -12.89
C SER A 99 7.27 -10.89 -12.60
N VAL A 100 8.13 -11.15 -11.62
CA VAL A 100 9.37 -10.40 -11.43
C VAL A 100 10.41 -10.98 -12.37
N ASP A 101 10.94 -10.14 -13.25
CA ASP A 101 12.02 -10.45 -14.18
C ASP A 101 13.30 -9.70 -13.77
N PRO A 102 14.46 -10.36 -13.75
CA PRO A 102 15.71 -9.73 -13.30
C PRO A 102 16.18 -8.57 -14.18
N GLN A 103 15.77 -8.50 -15.44
CA GLN A 103 16.13 -7.42 -16.37
C GLN A 103 15.00 -6.42 -16.55
N LEU A 104 13.76 -6.91 -16.67
CA LEU A 104 12.60 -6.08 -17.05
C LEU A 104 11.83 -5.52 -15.86
N GLY A 105 12.11 -5.99 -14.64
CA GLY A 105 11.29 -5.68 -13.47
C GLY A 105 9.96 -6.43 -13.52
N ALA A 106 8.85 -5.77 -13.22
CA ALA A 106 7.54 -6.40 -13.30
C ALA A 106 7.08 -6.56 -14.76
N VAL A 107 6.81 -7.81 -15.17
CA VAL A 107 6.18 -8.14 -16.45
C VAL A 107 4.75 -8.59 -16.21
N PHE A 108 3.81 -8.13 -17.05
CA PHE A 108 2.38 -8.37 -16.89
C PHE A 108 1.82 -9.22 -18.03
N TYR A 109 0.96 -10.17 -17.69
CA TYR A 109 0.33 -11.08 -18.63
C TYR A 109 -1.16 -11.22 -18.35
N THR A 110 -1.89 -11.63 -19.38
CA THR A 110 -3.22 -12.21 -19.22
C THR A 110 -3.20 -13.66 -19.67
N LEU A 111 -4.09 -14.47 -19.08
CA LEU A 111 -4.38 -15.82 -19.55
C LEU A 111 -5.88 -15.99 -19.69
N GLU A 112 -6.35 -16.44 -20.86
CA GLU A 112 -7.77 -16.72 -21.09
C GLU A 112 -8.22 -17.95 -20.29
N GLN A 113 -9.36 -17.83 -19.59
CA GLN A 113 -9.98 -18.89 -18.80
C GLN A 113 -10.89 -19.76 -19.68
N LYS A 114 -10.31 -20.40 -20.71
CA LYS A 114 -10.99 -21.39 -21.55
C LYS A 114 -10.21 -22.70 -21.56
N PRO A 115 -10.88 -23.86 -21.52
CA PRO A 115 -10.21 -25.15 -21.66
C PRO A 115 -9.36 -25.18 -22.93
N SER A 116 -8.06 -25.41 -22.76
CA SER A 116 -7.09 -25.48 -23.85
C SER A 116 -5.98 -26.45 -23.48
N VAL A 117 -5.49 -27.20 -24.47
CA VAL A 117 -4.34 -28.10 -24.30
C VAL A 117 -3.04 -27.29 -24.16
N GLN A 118 -2.97 -26.11 -24.79
CA GLN A 118 -1.82 -25.21 -24.76
C GLN A 118 -2.30 -23.79 -24.43
N PRO A 119 -2.59 -23.49 -23.16
CA PRO A 119 -2.86 -22.13 -22.72
C PRO A 119 -1.65 -21.22 -23.02
N ARG A 120 -1.93 -19.96 -23.38
CA ARG A 120 -0.90 -18.99 -23.76
C ARG A 120 -1.00 -17.73 -22.91
N PHE A 121 0.09 -17.39 -22.22
CA PHE A 121 0.23 -16.11 -21.55
C PHE A 121 0.51 -15.01 -22.59
N ILE A 122 -0.28 -13.94 -22.54
CA ILE A 122 -0.16 -12.80 -23.43
C ILE A 122 0.36 -11.60 -22.64
N ARG A 123 1.54 -11.08 -23.00
CA ARG A 123 2.08 -9.85 -22.40
C ARG A 123 1.15 -8.67 -22.69
N THR A 124 0.96 -7.82 -21.69
CA THR A 124 0.11 -6.63 -21.79
C THR A 124 0.78 -5.40 -21.18
N ASP A 125 0.67 -4.28 -21.88
CA ASP A 125 1.21 -3.00 -21.41
C ASP A 125 0.15 -2.14 -20.71
N GLN A 126 -1.11 -2.58 -20.67
CA GLN A 126 -2.19 -1.83 -19.98
C GLN A 126 -1.88 -1.62 -18.50
N CYS A 127 -1.13 -2.53 -17.87
CA CYS A 127 -0.73 -2.40 -16.49
C CYS A 127 0.38 -1.35 -16.28
N LEU A 128 1.17 -1.04 -17.31
CA LEU A 128 2.31 -0.12 -17.20
C LEU A 128 1.90 1.32 -16.95
N GLU A 129 0.68 1.72 -17.32
CA GLU A 129 0.14 3.06 -17.03
C GLU A 129 0.23 3.38 -15.53
N CYS A 130 0.02 2.38 -14.67
CA CYS A 130 0.13 2.53 -13.22
C CYS A 130 1.44 1.95 -12.65
N HIS A 131 1.98 0.89 -13.27
CA HIS A 131 3.10 0.12 -12.75
C HIS A 131 4.48 0.59 -13.24
N ALA A 132 4.55 1.46 -14.25
CA ALA A 132 5.79 2.07 -14.73
C ALA A 132 5.68 3.60 -14.62
N SER A 133 5.65 4.09 -13.38
CA SER A 133 5.43 5.51 -13.08
C SER A 133 6.57 6.10 -12.27
N SER A 134 6.51 7.40 -11.99
CA SER A 134 7.45 8.05 -11.04
C SER A 134 7.45 7.37 -9.67
N LYS A 135 6.36 6.69 -9.28
CA LYS A 135 6.26 5.93 -8.04
C LYS A 135 7.09 4.65 -8.03
N THR A 136 7.46 4.15 -9.19
CA THR A 136 8.36 2.99 -9.37
C THR A 136 9.72 3.42 -9.97
N MET A 137 10.06 4.72 -9.86
CA MET A 137 11.28 5.32 -10.41
C MET A 137 11.45 5.12 -11.92
N GLY A 138 10.33 4.95 -12.64
CA GLY A 138 10.32 4.76 -14.09
C GLY A 138 10.67 3.34 -14.55
N VAL A 139 10.75 2.36 -13.63
CA VAL A 139 10.92 0.94 -13.94
C VAL A 139 9.61 0.20 -13.62
N PRO A 140 9.12 -0.72 -14.46
CA PRO A 140 7.95 -1.53 -14.14
C PRO A 140 8.11 -2.24 -12.80
N GLY A 141 7.16 -2.04 -11.90
CA GLY A 141 7.22 -2.59 -10.54
C GLY A 141 5.84 -2.85 -9.93
N HIS A 142 5.79 -3.76 -8.98
CA HIS A 142 4.60 -4.02 -8.19
C HIS A 142 4.35 -2.86 -7.22
N VAL A 143 3.09 -2.42 -7.16
CA VAL A 143 2.68 -1.34 -6.26
C VAL A 143 1.50 -1.81 -5.42
N ILE A 144 1.51 -1.42 -4.15
CA ILE A 144 0.38 -1.60 -3.24
C ILE A 144 -0.15 -0.23 -2.86
N ARG A 145 -1.47 -0.06 -2.93
CA ARG A 145 -2.13 1.24 -2.80
C ARG A 145 -3.29 1.15 -1.81
N SER A 146 -3.59 2.26 -1.15
CA SER A 146 -4.70 2.41 -0.22
C SER A 146 -5.62 3.50 -0.74
N PHE A 147 -6.82 3.13 -1.18
CA PHE A 147 -7.80 4.04 -1.77
C PHE A 147 -9.00 4.24 -0.85
N GLN A 148 -9.52 5.46 -0.79
CA GLN A 148 -10.92 5.63 -0.42
C GLN A 148 -11.80 5.18 -1.56
N THR A 149 -12.94 4.57 -1.25
CA THR A 149 -13.89 4.11 -2.26
C THR A 149 -15.32 4.56 -1.93
N ASP A 150 -16.12 4.71 -2.98
CA ASP A 150 -17.57 4.75 -2.82
C ASP A 150 -18.15 3.36 -2.46
N GLU A 151 -19.47 3.29 -2.37
CA GLU A 151 -20.23 2.07 -2.03
C GLU A 151 -20.09 0.97 -3.09
N THR A 152 -19.71 1.33 -4.32
CA THR A 152 -19.50 0.41 -5.44
C THR A 152 -18.05 -0.06 -5.56
N GLY A 153 -17.15 0.47 -4.72
CA GLY A 153 -15.71 0.23 -4.81
C GLY A 153 -14.99 1.15 -5.81
N LEU A 154 -15.66 2.15 -6.39
CA LEU A 154 -15.01 3.13 -7.25
C LEU A 154 -14.05 3.98 -6.43
N VAL A 155 -12.81 4.09 -6.92
CA VAL A 155 -11.76 4.81 -6.21
C VAL A 155 -11.99 6.33 -6.26
N ASN A 156 -11.92 6.98 -5.10
CA ASN A 156 -11.90 8.44 -5.04
C ASN A 156 -10.50 8.95 -5.40
N LEU A 157 -10.31 9.36 -6.65
CA LEU A 157 -9.03 9.87 -7.15
C LEU A 157 -8.62 11.20 -6.48
N ALA A 158 -9.58 11.97 -5.96
CA ALA A 158 -9.33 13.24 -5.27
C ALA A 158 -8.84 13.04 -3.83
N SER A 159 -9.07 11.86 -3.23
CA SER A 159 -8.63 11.55 -1.85
C SER A 159 -7.11 11.50 -1.67
N GLY A 160 -6.35 11.57 -2.78
CA GLY A 160 -4.93 11.92 -2.77
C GLY A 160 -4.02 10.93 -2.04
N ILE A 161 -3.20 10.20 -2.82
CA ILE A 161 -2.02 9.41 -2.37
C ILE A 161 -2.48 8.15 -1.58
N SER A 162 -1.87 6.96 -1.72
CA SER A 162 -0.45 6.70 -1.69
C SER A 162 -0.17 5.28 -2.17
N PRO A 163 0.92 5.03 -2.94
CA PRO A 163 1.60 3.77 -2.73
C PRO A 163 1.90 3.67 -1.23
N ILE A 164 1.39 2.64 -0.57
CA ILE A 164 1.69 2.39 0.83
C ILE A 164 2.93 1.52 0.92
N ASN A 165 3.66 1.62 2.01
CA ASN A 165 4.79 0.74 2.29
C ASN A 165 4.86 0.45 3.79
N HIS A 166 5.90 -0.28 4.21
CA HIS A 166 6.10 -0.67 5.61
C HIS A 166 6.23 0.52 6.58
N ARG A 167 6.47 1.74 6.10
CA ARG A 167 6.59 2.97 6.90
C ARG A 167 5.29 3.79 6.97
N THR A 168 4.33 3.54 6.09
CA THR A 168 3.04 4.24 6.08
C THR A 168 2.31 3.99 7.41
N PRO A 169 1.74 4.97 8.12
CA PRO A 169 0.95 4.69 9.33
C PRO A 169 -0.20 3.72 9.07
N LEU A 170 -0.52 2.81 10.00
CA LEU A 170 -1.57 1.81 9.78
C LEU A 170 -2.94 2.46 9.49
N ALA A 171 -3.22 3.61 10.11
CA ALA A 171 -4.42 4.41 9.89
C ALA A 171 -4.62 4.89 8.44
N GLU A 172 -3.56 4.84 7.62
CA GLU A 172 -3.58 5.21 6.20
C GLU A 172 -3.55 3.98 5.27
N ARG A 173 -3.41 2.76 5.80
CA ARG A 173 -3.27 1.53 5.00
C ARG A 173 -4.60 0.83 4.75
N TRP A 174 -4.60 0.02 3.70
CA TRP A 174 -5.62 -0.98 3.36
C TRP A 174 -6.97 -0.49 2.82
N GLY A 175 -7.10 0.78 2.46
CA GLY A 175 -8.31 1.26 1.80
C GLY A 175 -8.53 0.54 0.45
N GLY A 176 -9.71 -0.02 0.24
CA GLY A 176 -10.01 -0.84 -0.95
C GLY A 176 -9.74 -2.34 -0.80
N TRP A 177 -9.27 -2.77 0.38
CA TRP A 177 -8.91 -4.16 0.68
C TRP A 177 -9.80 -4.71 1.79
N TYR A 178 -10.11 -6.00 1.70
CA TYR A 178 -10.59 -6.73 2.87
C TYR A 178 -9.41 -7.11 3.75
N VAL A 179 -9.53 -6.79 5.04
CA VAL A 179 -8.52 -7.09 6.06
C VAL A 179 -9.14 -8.01 7.10
N THR A 180 -8.53 -9.16 7.30
CA THR A 180 -8.92 -10.15 8.29
C THR A 180 -7.89 -10.22 9.43
N GLY A 181 -8.22 -10.91 10.52
CA GLY A 181 -7.34 -11.09 11.67
C GLY A 181 -7.63 -10.13 12.83
N THR A 182 -6.71 -10.05 13.79
CA THR A 182 -6.83 -9.21 14.98
C THR A 182 -5.81 -8.08 14.96
N HIS A 183 -6.27 -6.84 15.17
CA HIS A 183 -5.44 -5.63 15.13
C HIS A 183 -5.60 -4.77 16.40
N GLY A 184 -6.24 -5.33 17.44
CA GLY A 184 -6.52 -4.62 18.70
C GLY A 184 -7.26 -3.30 18.46
N ALA A 185 -6.79 -2.23 19.09
CA ALA A 185 -7.34 -0.88 18.94
C ALA A 185 -6.69 -0.08 17.78
N GLN A 186 -5.86 -0.71 16.95
CA GLN A 186 -5.23 0.01 15.84
C GLN A 186 -6.28 0.32 14.76
N ILE A 187 -6.22 1.54 14.25
CA ILE A 187 -7.10 2.04 13.18
C ILE A 187 -6.45 1.74 11.83
N HIS A 188 -7.25 1.35 10.84
CA HIS A 188 -6.87 1.20 9.44
C HIS A 188 -8.03 1.48 8.50
N ARG A 189 -7.76 1.60 7.19
CA ARG A 189 -8.77 1.84 6.15
C ARG A 189 -9.34 0.55 5.52
N GLY A 190 -8.82 -0.61 5.92
CA GLY A 190 -9.36 -1.91 5.52
C GLY A 190 -10.82 -2.07 5.90
N ASN A 191 -11.60 -2.75 5.06
CA ASN A 191 -13.04 -2.99 5.21
C ASN A 191 -13.95 -1.74 5.17
N LEU A 192 -13.40 -0.53 5.03
CA LEU A 192 -14.21 0.69 4.89
C LEU A 192 -14.75 0.80 3.47
N ILE A 193 -16.07 0.96 3.35
CA ILE A 193 -16.79 1.07 2.08
C ILE A 193 -17.73 2.27 2.16
N GLY A 194 -17.65 3.16 1.18
CA GLY A 194 -18.48 4.35 1.11
C GLY A 194 -17.93 5.53 1.92
N PRO A 195 -18.23 6.79 1.53
CA PRO A 195 -17.64 7.98 2.13
C PRO A 195 -17.91 8.12 3.64
N GLU A 196 -19.06 7.64 4.11
CA GLU A 196 -19.45 7.71 5.53
C GLU A 196 -18.48 6.92 6.43
N ALA A 197 -18.16 5.67 6.04
CA ALA A 197 -17.23 4.83 6.78
C ALA A 197 -15.81 5.44 6.86
N PHE A 198 -15.36 6.09 5.78
CA PHE A 198 -14.09 6.80 5.78
C PHE A 198 -14.12 8.05 6.68
N ALA A 199 -15.20 8.84 6.63
CA ALA A 199 -15.34 10.05 7.42
C ALA A 199 -15.34 9.76 8.95
N GLU A 200 -15.99 8.67 9.38
CA GLU A 200 -15.99 8.25 10.78
C GLU A 200 -14.58 7.94 11.28
N VAL A 201 -13.80 7.18 10.51
CA VAL A 201 -12.43 6.82 10.86
C VAL A 201 -11.50 8.04 10.85
N GLU A 202 -11.65 8.94 9.89
CA GLU A 202 -10.88 10.20 9.86
C GLU A 202 -11.16 11.07 11.09
N ALA A 203 -12.42 11.18 11.50
CA ALA A 203 -12.79 11.91 12.72
C ALA A 203 -12.16 11.31 13.97
N LEU A 204 -12.13 9.97 14.08
CA LEU A 204 -11.48 9.24 15.17
C LEU A 204 -9.97 9.51 15.20
N VAL A 205 -9.29 9.43 14.06
CA VAL A 205 -7.85 9.72 13.94
C VAL A 205 -7.55 11.16 14.36
N LEU A 206 -8.33 12.13 13.89
CA LEU A 206 -8.16 13.53 14.26
C LEU A 206 -8.35 13.76 15.77
N ARG A 207 -9.33 13.08 16.38
CA ARG A 207 -9.53 13.14 17.84
C ARG A 207 -8.32 12.58 18.58
N MET A 208 -7.81 11.41 18.19
CA MET A 208 -6.63 10.80 18.82
C MET A 208 -5.38 11.69 18.70
N LEU A 209 -5.17 12.31 17.53
CA LEU A 209 -4.04 13.23 17.33
C LEU A 209 -4.14 14.45 18.26
N ARG A 210 -5.34 15.02 18.43
CA ARG A 210 -5.57 16.13 19.37
C ARG A 210 -5.29 15.72 20.82
N GLU A 211 -5.82 14.58 21.25
CA GLU A 211 -5.61 14.06 22.62
C GLU A 211 -4.13 13.76 22.89
N ASN A 212 -3.41 13.18 21.91
CA ASN A 212 -1.97 12.92 22.00
C ASN A 212 -1.15 14.22 22.09
N ALA A 213 -1.49 15.24 21.31
CA ALA A 213 -0.84 16.55 21.39
C ALA A 213 -1.04 17.18 22.77
N GLN A 214 -2.26 17.15 23.31
CA GLN A 214 -2.56 17.64 24.66
C GLN A 214 -1.77 16.90 25.74
N ARG A 215 -1.68 15.56 25.67
CA ARG A 215 -0.87 14.76 26.62
C ARG A 215 0.62 15.11 26.55
N ARG A 216 1.17 15.31 25.36
CA ARG A 216 2.57 15.76 25.19
C ARG A 216 2.80 17.13 25.84
N HIS A 217 1.90 18.09 25.63
CA HIS A 217 1.97 19.39 26.28
C HIS A 217 1.84 19.31 27.80
N GLY A 218 0.92 18.48 28.31
CA GLY A 218 0.77 18.24 29.74
C GLY A 218 2.03 17.65 30.38
N SER A 219 2.64 16.65 29.74
CA SER A 219 3.89 16.04 30.20
C SER A 219 5.07 17.02 30.23
N LEU A 220 5.22 17.85 29.19
CA LEU A 220 6.25 18.91 29.17
C LEU A 220 6.02 19.98 30.24
N THR A 221 4.76 20.32 30.53
CA THR A 221 4.40 21.29 31.57
C THR A 221 4.73 20.74 32.96
N LEU A 222 4.43 19.46 33.20
CA LEU A 222 4.78 18.73 34.41
C LEU A 222 6.30 18.63 34.61
N LEU A 223 7.04 18.25 33.55
CA LEU A 223 8.51 18.20 33.58
C LEU A 223 9.11 19.58 33.87
N ARG A 224 8.58 20.65 33.26
CA ARG A 224 9.02 22.03 33.53
C ARG A 224 8.70 22.44 34.96
N GLY A 225 7.53 22.09 35.49
CA GLY A 225 7.15 22.35 36.88
C GLY A 225 8.06 21.64 37.89
N LEU A 226 8.36 20.36 37.66
CA LEU A 226 9.31 19.58 38.45
C LEU A 226 10.72 20.16 38.38
N LEU A 227 11.18 20.59 37.20
CA LEU A 227 12.47 21.23 37.01
C LEU A 227 12.56 22.56 37.79
N LEU A 228 11.51 23.37 37.76
CA LEU A 228 11.43 24.62 38.52
C LEU A 228 11.40 24.37 40.04
N GLN A 229 10.71 23.32 40.50
CA GLN A 229 10.73 22.93 41.92
C GLN A 229 12.12 22.42 42.34
N LEU A 230 12.79 21.61 41.52
CA LEU A 230 14.16 21.17 41.78
C LEU A 230 15.14 22.35 41.81
N LEU A 231 15.02 23.30 40.89
CA LEU A 231 15.81 24.54 40.90
C LEU A 231 15.50 25.40 42.15
N GLY A 232 14.24 25.47 42.57
CA GLY A 232 13.83 26.16 43.79
C GLY A 232 14.29 25.48 45.09
N LEU A 233 14.46 24.16 45.09
CA LEU A 233 14.97 23.37 46.22
C LEU A 233 16.51 23.34 46.29
N THR A 234 17.19 23.57 45.16
CA THR A 234 18.66 23.58 45.07
C THR A 234 19.27 24.98 45.08
N CYS A 235 18.45 26.02 44.95
CA CYS A 235 18.87 27.39 45.23
C CYS A 235 18.82 27.61 46.75
N PRO A 236 19.96 27.80 47.45
CA PRO A 236 19.94 28.13 48.86
C PRO A 236 19.21 29.46 49.04
N THR A 237 18.33 29.52 50.02
CA THR A 237 17.65 30.74 50.49
C THR A 237 18.61 31.67 51.25
N GLU A 238 19.85 31.78 50.78
CA GLU A 238 20.87 32.73 51.23
C GLU A 238 21.28 33.62 50.06
N TRP A 239 20.40 34.55 49.68
CA TRP A 239 20.82 35.79 49.04
C TRP A 239 20.32 36.93 49.93
N GLU A 240 21.15 37.30 50.90
CA GLU A 240 21.05 38.59 51.59
C GLU A 240 21.18 39.74 50.55
N GLY A 241 20.45 40.82 50.78
CA GLY A 241 20.10 41.83 49.78
C GLY A 241 21.22 42.66 49.13
N GLN A 242 20.76 43.56 48.23
CA GLN A 242 21.45 44.72 47.62
C GLN A 242 21.98 44.63 46.17
N ALA A 243 21.20 44.15 45.18
CA ALA A 243 21.63 44.36 43.77
C ALA A 243 20.56 44.71 42.72
N LEU A 244 19.30 44.98 43.08
CA LEU A 244 18.25 45.30 42.09
C LEU A 244 17.39 46.54 42.43
N LEU A 245 17.94 47.49 43.20
CA LEU A 245 17.37 48.83 43.37
C LEU A 245 18.27 49.95 42.86
N ALA A 246 19.27 49.63 42.03
CA ALA A 246 20.21 50.61 41.48
C ALA A 246 20.22 50.61 39.94
N THR A 247 19.04 50.68 39.29
CA THR A 247 18.95 51.11 37.88
C THR A 247 17.60 51.78 37.52
N SER A 248 16.73 52.11 38.48
CA SER A 248 15.44 52.78 38.18
C SER A 248 15.40 54.27 38.55
N GLN A 249 16.54 54.94 38.73
CA GLN A 249 16.56 56.36 39.12
C GLN A 249 17.32 57.32 38.19
N ASP A 250 17.73 56.90 36.98
CA ASP A 250 18.55 57.80 36.13
C ASP A 250 18.14 57.85 34.65
N LEU A 251 16.84 57.86 34.34
CA LEU A 251 16.33 58.18 32.98
C LEU A 251 15.11 59.12 32.96
N THR A 252 14.83 59.87 34.02
CA THR A 252 13.81 60.94 34.03
C THR A 252 14.38 62.36 34.22
N ALA A 253 15.61 62.60 33.78
CA ALA A 253 16.17 63.96 33.72
C ALA A 253 17.12 64.17 32.53
N ARG A 254 16.54 64.50 31.36
CA ARG A 254 17.05 65.28 30.21
C ARG A 254 16.03 65.05 29.07
N ALA A 255 15.10 65.97 28.78
CA ALA A 255 15.29 67.24 28.08
C ALA A 255 16.01 67.04 26.75
#